data_AF-A0A1Q6DUN1-F1
#
_entry.id   AF-A0A1Q6DUN1-F1
#
_cell.length_a   1.000
_cell.length_b   1.000
_cell.length_c   1.000
_cell.angle_alpha   90.00
_cell.angle_beta   90.00
_cell.angle_gamma   90.00
#
_symmetry.space_group_name_H-M   'P 1'
#
loop_
_entity.id
_entity.type
_entity.pdbx_description
1 polymer ?
#
loop_
_entity_poly.entity_id
_entity_poly.type
_entity_poly.pdbx_seq_one_letter_code
_entity_poly.pdbx_strand_id
1 'polypeptide(L)'
;MDKYIDIEKLKDGKDYPLFLRNDTFRVEKAENTKEFGYWAKIPVRDVYGGVWVPVKPHEEIKLTYNIKDSKIVRKDYVFEFHLSVSKEVEPVEAYRGAIGIDLSLNKFAYLRQVVRPSEPLPRHPYRQCTGQVLLS
;
A
#
# COMPACT_ATOMS: atom_id res chain seq x y z
N MET A 1 20.11 -8.45 0.42
CA MET A 1 19.53 -7.20 -0.11
C MET A 1 19.38 -7.26 -1.64
N ASP A 2 20.14 -8.16 -2.27
CA ASP A 2 20.34 -8.36 -3.72
C ASP A 2 19.07 -8.70 -4.53
N LYS A 3 17.95 -9.01 -3.87
CA LYS A 3 16.71 -9.35 -4.58
C LYS A 3 15.95 -8.12 -5.10
N TYR A 4 16.18 -6.93 -4.52
CA TYR A 4 15.40 -5.72 -4.84
C TYR A 4 16.18 -4.68 -5.65
N ILE A 5 17.50 -4.63 -5.50
CA ILE A 5 18.34 -3.61 -6.15
C ILE A 5 19.64 -4.27 -6.60
N ASP A 6 19.98 -4.04 -7.88
CA ASP A 6 21.30 -4.31 -8.44
C ASP A 6 22.21 -3.12 -8.15
N ILE A 7 23.03 -3.25 -7.10
CA ILE A 7 23.85 -2.17 -6.54
C ILE A 7 24.85 -1.66 -7.60
N GLU A 8 25.32 -2.54 -8.48
CA GLU A 8 26.27 -2.21 -9.54
C GLU A 8 25.66 -1.34 -10.65
N LYS A 9 24.33 -1.30 -10.75
CA LYS A 9 23.60 -0.49 -11.74
C LYS A 9 23.09 0.84 -11.19
N LEU A 10 23.41 1.18 -9.94
CA LEU A 10 23.01 2.45 -9.35
C LEU A 10 23.78 3.60 -10.00
N LYS A 11 23.04 4.65 -10.39
CA LYS A 11 23.62 5.87 -10.95
C LYS A 11 23.82 6.88 -9.84
N ASP A 12 24.98 7.53 -9.84
CA ASP A 12 25.24 8.64 -8.93
C ASP A 12 24.26 9.80 -9.14
N GLY A 13 23.91 10.48 -8.04
CA GLY A 13 22.99 11.61 -8.05
C GLY A 13 21.51 11.23 -8.31
N LYS A 14 21.15 9.96 -8.17
CA LYS A 14 19.76 9.48 -8.22
C LYS A 14 19.32 8.97 -6.85
N ASP A 15 18.11 9.36 -6.47
CA ASP A 15 17.44 8.82 -5.30
C ASP A 15 16.73 7.52 -5.65
N TYR A 16 17.00 6.48 -4.87
CA TYR A 16 16.38 5.17 -5.00
C TYR A 16 15.53 4.85 -3.76
N PRO A 17 14.41 4.13 -3.92
CA PRO A 17 13.60 3.72 -2.80
C PRO A 17 14.37 2.74 -1.90
N LEU A 18 14.25 2.92 -0.59
CA LEU A 18 14.72 1.95 0.39
C LEU A 18 13.64 0.89 0.61
N PHE A 19 13.86 -0.32 0.10
CA PHE A 19 12.96 -1.44 0.33
C PHE A 19 13.10 -1.97 1.76
N LEU A 20 11.96 -2.15 2.43
CA LEU A 20 11.83 -2.66 3.78
C LEU A 20 11.11 -4.00 3.74
N ARG A 21 11.77 -5.04 4.22
CA ARG A 21 11.17 -6.37 4.39
C ARG A 21 10.19 -6.34 5.55
N ASN A 22 9.04 -7.00 5.42
CA ASN A 22 7.95 -6.91 6.38
C ASN A 22 8.30 -7.28 7.84
N ASP A 23 9.38 -8.02 8.07
CA ASP A 23 9.88 -8.44 9.38
C ASP A 23 10.93 -7.49 9.99
N THR A 24 11.45 -6.51 9.23
CA THR A 24 12.51 -5.60 9.70
C THR A 24 11.99 -4.29 10.26
N PHE A 25 10.72 -3.97 10.04
CA PHE A 25 10.08 -2.75 10.54
C PHE A 25 8.78 -3.09 11.27
N ARG A 26 8.28 -2.11 12.05
CA ARG A 26 7.00 -2.21 12.76
C ARG A 26 6.21 -0.93 12.61
N VAL A 27 4.88 -1.03 12.64
CA VAL A 27 3.99 0.13 12.67
C VAL A 27 2.98 -0.10 13.79
N GLU A 28 2.86 0.87 14.68
CA GLU A 28 2.04 0.78 15.90
C GLU A 28 1.17 2.04 16.04
N LYS A 29 -0.03 1.87 16.60
CA LYS A 29 -0.92 3.00 16.89
C LYS A 29 -0.37 3.76 18.10
N ALA A 30 -0.31 5.08 18.01
CA ALA A 30 0.15 5.90 19.11
C ALA A 30 -0.94 6.02 20.17
N GLU A 31 -0.67 5.58 21.39
CA GLU A 31 -1.66 5.61 22.48
C GLU A 31 -1.70 6.96 23.22
N ASN A 32 -0.62 7.76 23.15
CA ASN A 32 -0.39 8.89 24.06
C ASN A 32 -0.03 10.23 23.38
N THR A 33 -0.38 10.43 22.11
CA THR A 33 -0.07 11.69 21.38
C THR A 33 -1.29 12.27 20.67
N LYS A 34 -1.56 13.57 20.87
CA LYS A 34 -2.65 14.28 20.17
C LYS A 34 -2.32 14.59 18.71
N GLU A 35 -1.04 14.70 18.38
CA GLU A 35 -0.54 15.21 17.09
C GLU A 35 -0.28 14.09 16.07
N PHE A 36 0.05 12.88 16.53
CA PHE A 36 0.42 11.75 15.70
C PHE A 36 -0.39 10.51 16.10
N GLY A 37 -1.02 9.85 15.12
CA GLY A 37 -1.82 8.66 15.36
C GLY A 37 -1.03 7.34 15.31
N TYR A 38 0.17 7.35 14.74
CA TYR A 38 0.96 6.15 14.47
C TYR A 38 2.47 6.40 14.56
N TRP A 39 3.19 5.35 14.97
CA TRP A 39 4.64 5.28 15.01
C TRP A 39 5.14 4.15 14.11
N ALA A 40 6.19 4.41 13.34
CA ALA A 40 6.90 3.38 12.58
C ALA A 40 8.33 3.20 13.11
N LYS A 41 8.73 1.95 13.37
CA LYS A 41 10.09 1.58 13.75
C LYS A 41 10.87 1.22 12.50
N ILE A 42 11.75 2.11 12.05
CA ILE A 42 12.53 1.92 10.82
C ILE A 42 13.96 1.47 11.20
N PRO A 43 14.45 0.35 10.64
CA PRO A 43 15.82 -0.09 10.88
C PRO A 43 16.82 0.87 10.22
N VAL A 44 17.82 1.31 10.99
CA VAL A 44 18.94 2.11 10.50
C VAL A 44 20.25 1.48 10.94
N ARG A 45 21.34 1.71 10.20
CA ARG A 45 22.63 1.05 10.42
C ARG A 45 23.21 1.32 11.81
N ASP A 46 23.10 2.57 12.27
CA ASP A 46 23.84 3.04 13.44
C ASP A 46 23.05 2.94 14.76
N VAL A 47 21.77 2.52 14.70
CA VAL A 47 20.90 2.41 15.88
C VAL A 47 20.40 0.98 16.02
N TYR A 48 20.83 0.31 17.08
CA TYR A 48 20.38 -1.04 17.39
C TYR A 48 18.86 -1.06 17.59
N GLY A 49 18.16 -1.82 16.74
CA GLY A 49 16.71 -1.94 16.77
C GLY A 49 15.95 -0.86 15.99
N GLY A 50 16.62 0.14 15.40
CA GLY A 50 16.01 1.17 14.55
C GLY A 50 15.50 2.42 15.28
N VAL A 51 15.00 3.38 14.50
CA VAL A 51 14.47 4.67 14.98
C VAL A 51 12.96 4.68 14.88
N TRP A 52 12.30 5.21 15.91
CA TRP A 52 10.86 5.47 15.90
C TRP A 52 10.58 6.81 15.23
N VAL A 53 9.79 6.79 14.15
CA VAL A 53 9.35 7.99 13.45
C VAL A 53 7.83 8.10 13.51
N PRO A 54 7.28 9.31 13.69
CA PRO A 54 5.85 9.52 13.58
C PRO A 54 5.42 9.37 12.13
N VAL A 55 4.27 8.73 11.89
CA VAL A 55 3.72 8.57 10.53
C VAL A 55 2.25 8.96 10.52
N LYS A 56 1.83 9.67 9.47
CA LYS A 56 0.43 10.04 9.27
C LYS A 56 -0.14 9.26 8.10
N PRO A 57 -0.98 8.23 8.35
CA PRO A 57 -1.59 7.49 7.27
C PRO A 57 -2.73 8.26 6.61
N HIS A 58 -2.91 8.03 5.31
CA HIS A 58 -4.11 8.50 4.60
C HIS A 58 -5.38 7.72 4.97
N GLU A 59 -5.25 6.46 5.42
CA GLU A 59 -6.35 5.60 5.86
C GLU A 59 -5.98 4.91 7.18
N GLU A 60 -6.94 4.71 8.08
CA GLU A 60 -6.69 4.01 9.34
C GLU A 60 -6.12 2.61 9.09
N ILE A 61 -4.96 2.32 9.69
CA ILE A 61 -4.34 1.00 9.61
C ILE A 61 -5.05 0.09 10.62
N LYS A 62 -5.84 -0.85 10.10
CA LYS A 62 -6.55 -1.83 10.92
C LYS A 62 -5.60 -2.94 11.36
N LEU A 63 -5.78 -3.44 12.58
CA LEU A 63 -5.02 -4.57 13.14
C LEU A 63 -5.17 -5.86 12.32
N THR A 64 -6.26 -6.00 11.57
CA THR A 64 -6.52 -7.16 10.70
C THR A 64 -5.69 -7.15 9.41
N TYR A 65 -5.01 -6.05 9.09
CA TYR A 65 -4.23 -5.94 7.88
C TYR A 65 -2.90 -6.67 8.03
N ASN A 66 -2.56 -7.49 7.04
CA ASN A 66 -1.27 -8.16 7.00
C ASN A 66 -0.26 -7.26 6.30
N ILE A 67 0.71 -6.76 7.07
CA ILE A 67 1.77 -5.88 6.59
C ILE A 67 2.71 -6.67 5.67
N LYS A 68 2.98 -6.10 4.50
CA LYS A 68 3.86 -6.65 3.46
C LYS A 68 5.12 -5.81 3.31
N ASP A 69 6.01 -6.28 2.44
CA ASP A 69 7.19 -5.55 2.03
C ASP A 69 6.80 -4.14 1.58
N SER A 70 7.47 -3.18 2.17
CA SER A 70 7.15 -1.77 2.07
C SER A 70 8.38 -1.01 1.59
N LYS A 71 8.26 0.28 1.35
CA LYS A 71 9.40 1.08 0.90
C LYS A 71 9.37 2.49 1.44
N ILE A 72 10.54 3.08 1.62
CA ILE A 72 10.68 4.51 1.87
C ILE A 72 11.16 5.16 0.57
N VAL A 73 10.48 6.21 0.15
CA VAL A 73 10.81 6.95 -1.07
C VAL A 73 11.19 8.36 -0.66
N ARG A 74 12.34 8.83 -1.14
CA ARG A 74 12.69 10.25 -1.05
C ARG A 74 12.05 10.98 -2.24
N LYS A 75 11.27 12.02 -1.96
CA LYS A 75 10.78 12.97 -2.95
C LYS A 75 11.23 14.36 -2.52
N ASP A 76 12.09 14.97 -3.33
CA ASP A 76 12.70 16.27 -3.07
C ASP A 76 13.35 16.33 -1.68
N TYR A 77 12.67 16.98 -0.73
CA TYR A 77 13.12 17.19 0.65
C TYR A 77 12.30 16.41 1.68
N VAL A 78 11.41 15.52 1.24
CA VAL A 78 10.50 14.75 2.11
C VAL A 78 10.71 13.25 1.91
N PHE A 79 10.56 12.49 2.99
CA PHE A 79 10.51 11.03 2.95
C PHE A 79 9.06 10.57 3.06
N GLU A 80 8.62 9.77 2.10
CA GLU A 80 7.31 9.10 2.15
C GLU A 80 7.51 7.64 2.53
N PHE A 81 6.72 7.16 3.49
CA PHE A 81 6.70 5.75 3.85
C PHE A 81 5.52 5.05 3.18
N HIS A 82 5.81 4.19 2.22
CA HIS A 82 4.83 3.46 1.43
C HIS A 82 4.58 2.10 2.08
N LEU A 83 3.55 2.03 2.91
CA LEU A 83 3.15 0.81 3.63
C LEU A 83 2.28 -0.07 2.75
N SER A 84 2.78 -1.25 2.40
CA SER A 84 2.00 -2.24 1.66
C SER A 84 1.22 -3.12 2.64
N VAL A 85 -0.08 -3.30 2.40
CA VAL A 85 -0.94 -4.17 3.20
C VAL A 85 -1.74 -5.11 2.30
N SER A 86 -1.92 -6.35 2.75
CA SER A 86 -2.95 -7.22 2.19
C SER A 86 -4.10 -7.30 3.17
N LYS A 87 -5.31 -7.02 2.68
CA LYS A 87 -6.56 -7.18 3.41
C LYS A 87 -7.47 -8.13 2.66
N GLU A 88 -8.13 -9.00 3.40
CA GLU A 88 -9.25 -9.77 2.86
C GLU A 88 -10.45 -8.84 2.74
N VAL A 89 -11.15 -8.94 1.61
CA VAL A 89 -12.36 -8.15 1.35
C VAL A 89 -13.51 -9.10 1.15
N GLU A 90 -14.61 -8.86 1.86
CA GLU A 90 -15.81 -9.65 1.69
C GLU A 90 -16.41 -9.37 0.30
N PRO A 91 -16.82 -10.42 -0.44
CA PRO A 91 -17.53 -10.23 -1.69
C PRO A 91 -18.85 -9.51 -1.42
N VAL A 92 -19.13 -8.49 -2.22
CA VAL A 92 -20.41 -7.79 -2.14
C VAL A 92 -21.51 -8.72 -2.65
N GLU A 93 -22.49 -9.04 -1.81
CA GLU A 93 -23.60 -9.92 -2.19
C GLU A 93 -24.47 -9.32 -3.32
N ALA A 94 -24.58 -7.99 -3.36
CA ALA A 94 -25.34 -7.25 -4.35
C ALA A 94 -24.60 -6.00 -4.89
N TYR A 95 -23.97 -6.13 -6.06
CA TYR A 95 -23.61 -5.03 -6.96
C TYR A 95 -24.83 -4.25 -7.49
N ARG A 96 -24.79 -2.91 -7.47
CA ARG A 96 -25.85 -2.04 -8.06
C ARG A 96 -25.84 -2.03 -9.60
N GLY A 97 -24.78 -2.54 -10.20
CA GLY A 97 -24.57 -2.58 -11.65
C GLY A 97 -23.19 -3.11 -11.97
N ALA A 98 -22.89 -3.26 -13.25
CA ALA A 98 -21.58 -3.62 -13.76
C ALA A 98 -21.00 -2.46 -14.58
N ILE A 99 -19.72 -2.19 -14.41
CA ILE A 99 -18.96 -1.27 -15.26
C ILE A 99 -18.06 -2.12 -16.16
N GLY A 100 -18.36 -2.12 -17.45
CA GLY A 100 -17.49 -2.69 -18.47
C GLY A 100 -16.45 -1.65 -18.87
N ILE A 101 -15.17 -2.03 -18.74
CA ILE A 101 -14.03 -1.24 -19.20
C ILE A 101 -13.41 -2.02 -20.36
N ASP A 102 -13.46 -1.46 -21.56
CA ASP A 102 -12.79 -1.99 -22.75
C ASP A 102 -11.56 -1.13 -23.04
N LEU A 103 -10.39 -1.76 -23.17
CA LEU A 103 -9.11 -1.11 -23.40
C LEU A 103 -8.62 -1.51 -24.79
N SER A 104 -8.42 -0.54 -25.68
CA SER A 104 -7.98 -0.82 -27.06
C SER A 104 -6.79 0.06 -27.46
N LEU A 105 -6.03 -0.37 -28.47
CA LEU A 105 -4.86 0.36 -28.95
C LEU A 105 -5.21 1.75 -29.54
N ASN A 106 -6.43 1.91 -30.06
CA ASN A 106 -6.90 3.16 -30.66
C ASN A 106 -7.70 4.06 -29.70
N LYS A 107 -8.11 3.52 -28.55
CA LYS A 107 -8.83 4.26 -27.50
C LYS A 107 -8.34 3.81 -26.13
N PHE A 108 -7.77 4.75 -25.39
CA PHE A 108 -7.24 4.52 -24.03
C PHE A 108 -8.21 3.79 -23.11
N ALA A 109 -9.51 4.11 -23.15
CA ALA A 109 -10.56 3.32 -22.53
C ALA A 109 -11.93 3.63 -23.14
N TYR A 110 -12.80 2.62 -23.21
CA TYR A 110 -14.23 2.75 -23.48
C TYR A 110 -15.01 2.21 -22.28
N LEU A 111 -15.95 3.01 -21.78
CA LEU A 111 -16.71 2.72 -20.56
C LEU A 111 -18.18 2.48 -20.92
N ARG A 112 -18.75 1.37 -20.42
CA ARG A 112 -20.18 1.10 -20.48
C ARG A 112 -20.69 0.68 -19.11
N GLN A 113 -21.67 1.41 -18.59
CA GLN A 113 -22.35 1.05 -17.34
C GLN A 113 -23.65 0.30 -17.65
N VAL A 114 -23.83 -0.85 -17.02
CA VAL A 114 -25.09 -1.60 -17.02
C VAL A 114 -25.63 -1.55 -15.60
N VAL A 115 -26.76 -0.88 -15.39
CA VAL A 115 -27.47 -0.90 -14.10
C VAL A 115 -28.25 -2.20 -14.00
N ARG A 116 -28.18 -2.88 -12.86
CA ARG A 116 -28.92 -4.14 -12.68
C ARG A 116 -30.42 -3.85 -12.53
N PRO A 117 -31.30 -4.59 -13.25
CA PRO A 117 -32.66 -4.83 -12.79
C PRO A 117 -32.64 -5.75 -11.55
N SER A 118 -33.74 -5.78 -10.78
CA SER A 118 -33.86 -6.26 -9.39
C SER A 118 -33.52 -7.73 -9.06
N GLU A 119 -32.88 -8.52 -9.93
CA GLU A 119 -32.63 -9.95 -9.67
C GLU A 119 -31.13 -10.34 -9.56
N PRO A 120 -30.76 -11.32 -8.71
CA PRO A 120 -29.37 -11.68 -8.48
C PRO A 120 -28.85 -12.78 -9.43
N LEU A 121 -27.57 -12.66 -9.84
CA LEU A 121 -26.81 -13.64 -10.62
C LEU A 121 -25.88 -14.48 -9.71
N PRO A 122 -25.44 -15.68 -10.15
CA PRO A 122 -24.75 -16.65 -9.30
C PRO A 122 -23.30 -16.26 -8.95
N ARG A 123 -22.80 -16.83 -7.84
CA ARG A 123 -21.52 -16.49 -7.18
C ARG A 123 -20.29 -16.92 -8.01
N HIS A 124 -19.26 -16.08 -8.02
CA HIS A 124 -17.90 -16.44 -8.48
C HIS A 124 -16.91 -16.45 -7.30
N PRO A 125 -15.99 -17.42 -7.25
CA PRO A 125 -15.06 -17.57 -6.14
C PRO A 125 -13.79 -16.70 -6.31
N TYR A 126 -13.48 -15.96 -5.23
CA TYR A 126 -12.20 -15.33 -4.82
C TYR A 126 -11.53 -14.22 -5.66
N ARG A 127 -11.21 -13.12 -4.98
CA ARG A 127 -10.12 -12.17 -5.30
C ARG A 127 -9.45 -11.67 -4.01
N GLN A 128 -8.12 -11.82 -3.91
CA GLN A 128 -7.32 -11.06 -2.96
C GLN A 128 -7.00 -9.69 -3.56
N CYS A 129 -7.17 -8.61 -2.81
CA CYS A 129 -6.83 -7.25 -3.23
C CYS A 129 -5.58 -6.78 -2.47
N THR A 130 -4.49 -6.53 -3.18
CA THR A 130 -3.30 -5.84 -2.66
C THR A 130 -3.55 -4.33 -2.70
N GLY A 131 -3.31 -3.65 -1.58
CA GLY A 131 -3.42 -2.20 -1.46
C GLY A 131 -2.14 -1.60 -0.91
N GLN A 132 -1.85 -0.36 -1.30
CA GLN A 132 -0.72 0.40 -0.78
C GLN A 132 -1.27 1.64 -0.08
N VAL A 133 -0.97 1.79 1.21
CA VAL A 133 -1.28 3.00 1.98
C VAL A 133 -0.04 3.88 1.97
N LEU A 134 -0.20 5.09 1.46
CA LEU A 134 0.88 6.08 1.49
C LEU A 134 0.82 6.80 2.85
N LEU A 135 1.98 6.95 3.47
CA LEU A 135 2.16 7.62 4.75
C LEU A 135 3.05 8.83 4.50
N SER A 136 2.54 10.01 4.85
CA SER A 136 3.21 11.31 4.70
C SER A 136 3.68 11.87 6.03
#